data_AF-C4IIP7-F1
#
_entry.id   AF-C4IIP7-F1
#
_cell.length_a   1.000
_cell.length_b   1.000
_cell.length_c   1.000
_cell.angle_alpha   90.00
_cell.angle_beta   90.00
_cell.angle_gamma   90.00
#
_symmetry.space_group_name_H-M   'P 1'
#
loop_
_entity.id
_entity.type
_entity.pdbx_description
1 polymer ?
#
loop_
_entity_poly.entity_id
_entity_poly.type
_entity_poly.pdbx_seq_one_letter_code
_entity_poly.pdbx_strand_id
1 'polypeptide(L)'
;MYRSHNQLLNWILKYNSHNKLKASETGGINIMTKGRTTTYKERIEIIKYCIENENNYAETAEKYRVSYQQVYSWIRKYQTQGIEALQDGRGKRKKESEMSELEKLKAKNKLLEAENRRQLMEIEFLKKLDEVERRRF
;
A
#
# COMPACT_ATOMS: atom_id res chain seq x y z
N MET A 1 -17.37 8.80 18.04
CA MET A 1 -18.48 9.64 17.54
C MET A 1 -17.98 11.06 17.32
N TYR A 2 -17.75 11.48 16.08
CA TYR A 2 -17.61 12.90 15.76
C TYR A 2 -19.02 13.51 15.83
N ARG A 3 -19.26 14.38 16.81
CA ARG A 3 -20.59 14.86 17.17
C ARG A 3 -21.07 16.03 16.29
N SER A 4 -20.27 16.51 15.35
CA SER A 4 -20.71 17.44 14.30
C SER A 4 -19.89 17.35 13.01
N HIS A 5 -20.49 17.73 11.89
CA HIS A 5 -19.84 17.80 10.56
C HIS A 5 -18.53 18.62 10.59
N ASN A 6 -18.53 19.72 11.35
CA ASN A 6 -17.36 20.58 11.53
C ASN A 6 -16.22 19.88 12.29
N GLN A 7 -16.52 19.01 13.25
CA GLN A 7 -15.49 18.24 13.96
C GLN A 7 -14.80 17.25 13.01
N LEU A 8 -15.55 16.61 12.13
CA LEU A 8 -15.00 15.70 11.13
C LEU A 8 -14.16 16.45 10.08
N LEU A 9 -14.67 17.56 9.55
CA LEU A 9 -13.96 18.42 8.59
C LEU A 9 -12.64 18.94 9.17
N ASN A 10 -12.66 19.44 10.40
CA ASN A 10 -11.46 19.93 11.06
C ASN A 10 -10.44 18.81 11.31
N TRP A 11 -10.90 17.59 11.62
CA TRP A 11 -10.01 16.44 11.77
C TRP A 11 -9.37 16.03 10.44
N ILE A 12 -10.16 15.99 9.35
CA ILE A 12 -9.69 15.69 7.99
C ILE A 12 -8.65 16.73 7.56
N LEU A 13 -8.93 18.02 7.75
CA LEU A 13 -8.00 19.10 7.43
C LEU A 13 -6.70 18.99 8.23
N LYS A 14 -6.80 18.72 9.54
CA LYS A 14 -5.62 18.57 10.41
C LYS A 14 -4.76 17.37 9.99
N TYR A 15 -5.38 16.23 9.69
CA TYR A 15 -4.67 15.03 9.26
C TYR A 15 -3.95 15.24 7.92
N ASN A 16 -4.59 15.91 6.96
CA ASN A 16 -4.04 16.16 5.63
C ASN A 16 -3.07 17.36 5.57
N SER A 17 -2.97 18.17 6.63
CA SER A 17 -2.19 19.41 6.63
C SER A 17 -0.66 19.24 6.65
N HIS A 18 -0.13 18.01 6.61
CA HIS A 18 1.31 17.71 6.71
C HIS A 18 2.04 18.40 7.89
N ASN A 19 1.30 18.88 8.88
CA ASN A 19 1.85 19.59 10.02
C ASN A 19 2.70 18.64 10.88
N LYS A 20 3.84 19.15 11.36
CA LYS A 20 4.71 18.44 12.30
C LYS A 20 3.91 18.18 13.59
N LEU A 21 3.47 16.94 13.81
CA LEU A 21 3.00 16.54 15.13
C LEU A 21 4.21 16.57 16.06
N LYS A 22 4.14 17.36 17.14
CA LYS A 22 5.15 17.29 18.20
C LYS A 22 5.00 15.94 18.89
N ALA A 23 5.79 14.96 18.49
CA ALA A 23 5.89 13.71 19.21
C ALA A 23 6.65 13.95 20.53
N SER A 24 6.23 13.22 21.56
CA SER A 24 6.90 13.06 22.86
C SER A 24 8.41 12.92 22.73
N GLU A 25 9.14 13.35 23.76
CA GLU A 25 10.60 13.55 23.88
C GLU A 25 11.53 12.36 23.59
N THR A 26 11.10 11.33 22.87
CA THR A 26 11.94 10.18 22.52
C THR A 26 11.94 9.96 21.02
N GLY A 27 13.03 10.41 20.37
CA GLY A 27 13.40 10.01 19.02
C GLY A 27 12.75 10.85 17.91
N GLY A 28 13.44 11.91 17.50
CA GLY A 28 13.06 12.73 16.36
C GLY A 28 12.98 11.92 15.06
N ILE A 29 11.81 11.37 14.76
CA ILE A 29 11.48 10.89 13.42
C ILE A 29 10.74 12.05 12.75
N ASN A 30 11.44 12.76 11.87
CA ASN A 30 10.79 13.64 10.91
C ASN A 30 9.66 12.83 10.26
N ILE A 31 8.41 13.33 10.34
CA ILE A 31 7.29 12.73 9.62
C ILE A 31 7.67 12.76 8.14
N MET A 32 8.14 11.62 7.63
CA MET A 32 8.64 11.47 6.26
C MET A 32 7.44 11.38 5.31
N THR A 33 6.60 12.41 5.26
CA THR A 33 5.41 12.49 4.39
C THR A 33 5.78 12.51 2.91
N LYS A 34 7.03 12.88 2.58
CA LYS A 34 7.59 12.75 1.23
C LYS A 34 8.89 11.98 1.30
N GLY A 35 8.81 10.65 1.27
CA GLY A 35 10.00 9.81 1.07
C GLY A 35 10.65 10.13 -0.28
N ARG A 36 11.99 10.07 -0.34
CA ARG A 36 12.74 10.21 -1.60
C ARG A 36 12.20 9.20 -2.62
N THR A 37 11.75 9.70 -3.77
CA THR A 37 11.37 8.85 -4.90
C THR A 37 12.64 8.36 -5.59
N THR A 38 12.81 7.03 -5.67
CA THR A 38 13.90 6.40 -6.41
C THR A 38 13.39 5.74 -7.69
N THR A 39 14.16 5.87 -8.77
CA THR A 39 13.84 5.23 -10.05
C THR A 39 14.26 3.75 -10.05
N TYR A 40 13.77 2.97 -11.02
CA TYR A 40 14.17 1.56 -11.15
C TYR A 40 15.67 1.42 -11.41
N LYS A 41 16.23 2.20 -12.36
CA LYS A 41 17.66 2.20 -12.67
C LYS A 41 18.51 2.59 -11.47
N GLU A 42 18.10 3.62 -10.73
CA GLU A 42 18.79 4.03 -9.49
C GLU A 42 18.81 2.91 -8.45
N ARG A 43 17.71 2.15 -8.28
CA ARG A 43 17.70 0.99 -7.37
C ARG A 43 18.68 -0.11 -7.80
N ILE A 44 18.84 -0.33 -9.10
CA ILE A 44 19.83 -1.30 -9.64
C ILE A 44 21.24 -0.84 -9.27
N GLU A 45 21.56 0.43 -9.48
CA GLU A 45 22.86 1.01 -9.12
C GLU A 45 23.15 0.91 -7.62
N ILE A 46 22.16 1.21 -6.77
CA ILE A 46 22.27 1.12 -5.30
C ILE A 46 22.60 -0.31 -4.87
N ILE A 47 21.90 -1.31 -5.42
CA ILE A 47 22.12 -2.71 -5.06
C ILE A 47 23.49 -3.18 -5.55
N LYS A 48 23.85 -2.83 -6.80
CA LYS A 48 25.16 -3.16 -7.36
C LYS A 48 26.28 -2.62 -6.46
N TYR A 49 26.22 -1.33 -6.10
CA TYR A 49 27.18 -0.72 -5.18
C TYR A 49 27.23 -1.45 -3.83
N CYS A 50 26.08 -1.76 -3.24
CA CYS A 50 26.03 -2.41 -1.94
C CYS A 50 26.62 -3.83 -1.97
N ILE A 51 26.42 -4.59 -3.04
CA ILE A 51 27.01 -5.93 -3.21
C ILE A 51 28.52 -5.82 -3.40
N GLU A 52 28.98 -4.87 -4.22
CA GLU A 52 30.42 -4.59 -4.44
C GLU A 52 31.12 -4.15 -3.14
N ASN A 53 30.39 -3.49 -2.24
CA ASN A 53 30.88 -3.02 -0.96
C ASN A 53 30.48 -3.96 0.20
N GLU A 54 30.62 -5.27 -0.02
CA GLU A 54 30.47 -6.34 0.99
C GLU A 54 29.11 -6.37 1.73
N ASN A 55 28.04 -5.95 1.06
CA ASN A 55 26.70 -5.79 1.64
C ASN A 55 26.64 -4.79 2.81
N ASN A 56 27.47 -3.73 2.78
CA ASN A 56 27.37 -2.65 3.74
C ASN A 56 26.13 -1.76 3.46
N TYR A 57 25.00 -2.15 4.06
CA TYR A 57 23.72 -1.46 3.92
C TYR A 57 23.73 -0.06 4.53
N ALA A 58 24.49 0.16 5.61
CA ALA A 58 24.52 1.43 6.32
C ALA A 58 25.21 2.51 5.48
N GLU A 59 26.40 2.20 4.97
CA GLU A 59 27.14 3.10 4.09
C GLU A 59 26.38 3.38 2.79
N THR A 60 25.80 2.33 2.20
CA THR A 60 24.98 2.49 0.99
C THR A 60 23.79 3.42 1.22
N ALA A 61 23.09 3.24 2.34
CA ALA A 61 21.94 4.08 2.69
C ALA A 61 22.34 5.54 2.84
N GLU A 62 23.46 5.82 3.50
CA GLU A 62 24.00 7.16 3.65
C GLU A 62 24.42 7.77 2.29
N LYS A 63 25.19 7.04 1.49
CA LYS A 63 25.68 7.47 0.18
C LYS A 63 24.55 7.90 -0.76
N TYR A 64 23.51 7.08 -0.86
CA TYR A 64 22.39 7.33 -1.77
C TYR A 64 21.23 8.10 -1.12
N ARG A 65 21.36 8.49 0.16
CA ARG A 65 20.33 9.17 0.94
C ARG A 65 18.98 8.46 0.89
N VAL A 66 19.03 7.13 1.02
CA VAL A 66 17.88 6.25 1.14
C VAL A 66 17.88 5.64 2.53
N SER A 67 16.75 5.10 2.98
CA SER A 67 16.73 4.42 4.28
C SER A 67 17.48 3.08 4.21
N TYR A 68 18.12 2.70 5.31
CA TYR A 68 18.69 1.37 5.51
C TYR A 68 17.71 0.25 5.12
N GLN A 69 16.46 0.38 5.58
CA GLN A 69 15.40 -0.59 5.33
C GLN A 69 15.07 -0.72 3.83
N GLN A 70 15.17 0.37 3.05
CA GLN A 70 15.00 0.30 1.60
C GLN A 70 16.11 -0.52 0.94
N VAL A 71 17.39 -0.25 1.29
CA VAL A 71 18.53 -0.99 0.73
C VAL A 71 18.42 -2.48 1.04
N TYR A 72 18.17 -2.82 2.31
CA TYR A 72 17.97 -4.19 2.74
C TYR A 72 16.81 -4.88 1.99
N SER A 73 15.66 -4.21 1.88
CA SER A 73 14.49 -4.74 1.18
C SER A 73 14.77 -4.97 -0.31
N TRP A 74 15.48 -4.07 -0.97
CA TRP A 74 15.84 -4.20 -2.38
C TRP A 74 16.81 -5.36 -2.61
N ILE A 75 17.85 -5.51 -1.79
CA ILE A 75 18.77 -6.65 -1.89
C ILE A 75 18.05 -7.97 -1.68
N ARG A 76 17.20 -8.07 -0.66
CA ARG A 76 16.42 -9.29 -0.41
C ARG A 76 15.50 -9.64 -1.58
N LYS A 77 14.85 -8.65 -2.20
CA LYS A 77 14.03 -8.86 -3.41
C LYS A 77 14.87 -9.35 -4.58
N TYR A 78 16.01 -8.72 -4.81
CA TYR A 78 16.95 -9.13 -5.85
C TYR A 78 17.42 -10.57 -5.67
N GLN A 79 17.82 -10.97 -4.46
CA GLN A 79 18.28 -12.33 -4.16
C GLN A 79 17.19 -13.40 -4.33
N THR A 80 15.93 -13.05 -4.06
CA THR A 80 14.81 -14.02 -4.11
C THR A 80 14.14 -14.13 -5.47
N GLN A 81 14.07 -13.04 -6.23
CA GLN A 81 13.23 -12.92 -7.42
C GLN A 81 13.96 -12.27 -8.62
N GLY A 82 15.25 -11.94 -8.47
CA GLY A 82 16.04 -11.30 -9.50
C GLY A 82 15.75 -9.80 -9.66
N ILE A 83 16.31 -9.20 -10.73
CA ILE A 83 16.32 -7.76 -10.94
C ILE A 83 14.91 -7.17 -11.18
N GLU A 84 14.04 -7.91 -11.87
CA GLU A 84 12.68 -7.49 -12.21
C GLU A 84 11.81 -7.21 -10.97
N ALA A 85 12.11 -7.86 -9.84
CA ALA A 85 11.40 -7.65 -8.58
C ALA A 85 11.59 -6.26 -7.96
N LEU A 86 12.55 -5.47 -8.46
CA LEU A 86 12.79 -4.09 -8.03
C LEU A 86 11.83 -3.10 -8.69
N GLN A 87 11.13 -3.53 -9.75
CA GLN A 87 10.16 -2.72 -10.44
C GLN A 87 8.97 -2.44 -9.51
N ASP A 88 8.50 -1.19 -9.49
CA ASP A 88 7.37 -0.81 -8.65
C ASP A 88 6.05 -1.32 -9.26
N GLY A 89 5.55 -2.42 -8.69
CA GLY A 89 4.26 -3.03 -9.05
C GLY A 89 3.08 -2.56 -8.20
N ARG A 90 3.25 -1.57 -7.31
CA ARG A 90 2.14 -1.10 -6.47
C ARG A 90 1.01 -0.54 -7.32
N GLY A 91 -0.22 -1.00 -7.06
CA GLY A 91 -1.41 -0.64 -7.80
C GLY A 91 -1.48 -1.20 -9.24
N LYS A 92 -0.48 -1.96 -9.69
CA LYS A 92 -0.45 -2.56 -11.02
C LYS A 92 -0.67 -4.07 -10.90
N ARG A 93 -1.74 -4.57 -11.52
CA ARG A 93 -1.92 -6.02 -11.70
C ARG A 93 -0.89 -6.52 -12.72
N LYS A 94 -0.40 -7.75 -12.53
CA LYS A 94 0.32 -8.48 -13.60
C LYS A 94 -0.53 -8.49 -14.86
N LYS A 95 0.10 -8.40 -16.03
CA LYS A 95 -0.63 -8.56 -17.29
C LYS A 95 -1.25 -9.95 -17.35
N GLU A 96 -2.42 -10.06 -17.98
CA GLU A 96 -3.14 -11.32 -18.09
C GLU A 96 -2.34 -12.38 -18.87
N SER A 97 -1.42 -11.96 -19.74
CA SER A 97 -0.46 -12.83 -20.43
C SER A 97 0.62 -13.44 -19.53
N GLU A 98 0.98 -12.77 -18.44
CA GLU A 98 2.02 -13.19 -17.48
C GLU A 98 1.43 -13.98 -16.29
N MET A 99 0.10 -14.06 -16.25
CA MET A 99 -0.64 -14.66 -15.14
C MET A 99 -0.82 -16.16 -15.38
N SER A 100 -0.46 -16.98 -14.39
CA SER A 100 -0.73 -18.43 -14.43
C SER A 100 -2.23 -18.69 -14.48
N GLU A 101 -2.67 -19.82 -15.05
CA GLU A 101 -4.09 -20.21 -15.06
C GLU A 101 -4.70 -20.22 -13.65
N LEU A 102 -3.95 -20.67 -12.64
CA LEU A 102 -4.39 -20.65 -11.25
C LEU A 102 -4.58 -19.22 -10.72
N GLU A 103 -3.69 -18.30 -11.09
CA GLU A 103 -3.80 -16.88 -10.71
C GLU A 103 -5.02 -16.24 -11.39
N LYS A 104 -5.27 -16.54 -12.68
CA LYS A 104 -6.47 -16.08 -13.43
C LYS A 104 -7.75 -16.58 -12.78
N LEU A 105 -7.80 -17.86 -12.44
CA LEU A 105 -8.96 -18.49 -11.79
C LEU A 105 -9.24 -17.85 -10.43
N LYS A 106 -8.21 -17.64 -9.60
CA LYS A 106 -8.37 -16.95 -8.31
C LYS A 106 -8.87 -15.52 -8.48
N ALA A 107 -8.35 -14.78 -9.47
CA ALA A 107 -8.82 -13.43 -9.77
C ALA A 107 -10.29 -13.41 -10.19
N LYS A 108 -10.70 -14.34 -11.07
CA LYS A 108 -12.09 -14.48 -11.51
C LYS A 108 -13.01 -14.87 -10.36
N ASN A 109 -12.60 -15.84 -9.54
CA ASN A 109 -13.36 -16.30 -8.39
C ASN A 109 -13.61 -15.15 -7.38
N LYS A 110 -12.57 -14.36 -7.08
CA LYS A 110 -12.70 -13.17 -6.21
C LYS A 110 -13.69 -12.12 -6.76
N LEU A 111 -13.73 -11.92 -8.08
CA LEU A 111 -14.71 -11.03 -8.70
C LEU A 111 -16.14 -11.58 -8.58
N LEU A 112 -16.32 -12.87 -8.83
CA LEU A 112 -17.62 -13.54 -8.68
C LEU A 112 -18.13 -13.50 -7.24
N GLU A 113 -17.26 -13.73 -6.27
CA GLU A 113 -17.62 -13.61 -4.85
C GLU A 113 -18.06 -12.20 -4.48
N ALA A 114 -17.40 -11.17 -5.03
CA ALA A 114 -17.77 -9.78 -4.79
C ALA A 114 -19.15 -9.45 -5.37
N GLU A 115 -19.43 -9.93 -6.59
CA GLU A 115 -20.73 -9.76 -7.22
C GLU A 115 -21.83 -10.51 -6.46
N ASN A 116 -21.56 -11.76 -6.04
CA ASN A 116 -22.50 -12.53 -5.23
C ASN A 116 -22.80 -11.82 -3.90
N ARG A 117 -21.78 -11.29 -3.21
CA ARG A 117 -21.99 -10.46 -2.01
C ARG A 117 -22.85 -9.23 -2.29
N ARG A 118 -22.64 -8.54 -3.41
CA ARG A 118 -23.46 -7.38 -3.82
C ARG A 118 -24.91 -7.77 -4.03
N GLN A 119 -25.16 -8.88 -4.72
CA GLN A 119 -26.50 -9.41 -4.96
C GLN A 119 -27.20 -9.86 -3.66
N LEU A 120 -26.46 -10.48 -2.74
CA LEU A 120 -27.00 -10.85 -1.43
C LEU A 120 -27.40 -9.62 -0.61
N MET A 121 -26.60 -8.56 -0.62
CA MET A 121 -26.96 -7.29 0.02
C MET A 121 -28.21 -6.66 -0.60
N GLU A 122 -28.36 -6.72 -1.93
CA GLU A 122 -29.57 -6.25 -2.62
C GLU A 122 -30.81 -7.03 -2.17
N ILE A 123 -30.71 -8.36 -2.14
CA ILE A 123 -31.81 -9.23 -1.69
C ILE A 123 -32.15 -8.95 -0.22
N GLU A 124 -31.15 -8.80 0.64
CA GLU A 124 -31.33 -8.50 2.05
C GLU A 124 -32.02 -7.14 2.24
N PHE A 125 -31.59 -6.13 1.48
CA PHE A 125 -32.19 -4.80 1.48
C PHE A 125 -33.68 -4.85 1.08
N LEU A 126 -34.01 -5.54 -0.01
CA LEU A 126 -35.39 -5.71 -0.48
C LEU A 126 -36.27 -6.43 0.56
N LYS A 127 -35.75 -7.47 1.22
CA LYS A 127 -36.46 -8.17 2.31
C LYS A 127 -36.76 -7.23 3.49
N LYS A 128 -35.81 -6.35 3.83
CA LYS A 128 -36.00 -5.38 4.91
C LYS A 128 -37.02 -4.29 4.54
N LEU A 129 -37.09 -3.90 3.27
CA LEU A 129 -38.08 -2.94 2.79
C LEU A 129 -39.51 -3.48 2.92
N ASP A 130 -39.74 -4.70 2.42
CA ASP A 130 -41.03 -5.39 2.52
C ASP A 130 -41.47 -5.60 3.98
N GLU A 131 -40.54 -5.95 4.88
CA GLU A 131 -40.83 -6.05 6.31
C GLU A 131 -41.31 -4.71 6.93
N VAL A 132 -40.72 -3.59 6.51
CA VAL A 132 -41.11 -2.25 6.99
C VAL A 132 -42.47 -1.85 6.42
N GLU A 133 -42.74 -2.12 5.14
CA GLU A 133 -44.03 -1.84 4.51
C GLU A 133 -45.17 -2.63 5.16
N ARG A 134 -44.96 -3.92 5.44
CA ARG A 134 -45.96 -4.77 6.13
C ARG A 134 -46.24 -4.37 7.57
N ARG A 135 -45.30 -3.71 8.27
CA ARG A 135 -45.52 -3.19 9.63
C ARG A 135 -46.25 -1.85 9.65
N ARG A 136 -46.39 -1.20 8.49
CA ARG A 136 -46.99 0.13 8.34
C ARG A 136 -48.49 0.07 8.03
N PHE A 137 -49.00 -1.11 7.69
CA PHE A 137 -50.41 -1.47 7.55
C PHE A 137 -50.79 -2.49 8.62
#